data_AF-A0A1G4NZX7-F1
#
_entry.id   AF-A0A1G4NZX7-F1
#
_cell.length_a   1.000
_cell.length_b   1.000
_cell.length_c   1.000
_cell.angle_alpha   90.00
_cell.angle_beta   90.00
_cell.angle_gamma   90.00
#
_symmetry.space_group_name_H-M   'P 1'
#
loop_
_entity.id
_entity.type
_entity.pdbx_description
1 polymer ?
#
loop_
_entity_poly.entity_id
_entity_poly.type
_entity_poly.pdbx_seq_one_letter_code
_entity_poly.pdbx_strand_id
1 'polypeptide(L)'
;MTKFEQYFDYIKISLASPEKIRAWGERTLPNGQIVGEVTKPETINYRTLKPEMDGLFCERIFGPVKDWECHCGKYKRFRYKGIVCERCGVEITESKVRRHRMAYIELAAPVTHVWYLKGSTSYIALALDFTIKEVEKIVYFHSYVVTNPGTYEHLHYKQLLEGYEWRALEDKLYPQSSNLFGIQVSIGAEAIQKLLFDLDLQEATRTLREESLNPPKQAKHTSPKFNKKMKRLRLLDHFLATGSSPSWMVFSVIPVIPPDLRPMVQLDGGRFATADLNEFYRRIINRNNRLSRLKSILAPEIIIRNEKRMLQEAVDALMDNGRRGRTVVGANNRPLKSLSDIIEGKQGRFRQNLLGKRVDYSGRSVIVVGPSLKLHQCGLPREMALELFQPFVIHRLILQGLVNNIKAAKKLIQKNELAVWTVLEEVIHGHPVLLNRAPTLHRLGIQAFEPLLVEGRAIKLHPLVCPAFNADFDGDQMAVHVPLSLEAQSEARLLMLAPHNFLSPATGQPILMPSQDMVLGCYYLTANNPSSQKGAGHYFASLEDALLAYQQQRIDMHAYIWVRFDGIVNDNNNDNVLLHQSTDDTGHTTLTFQDKIIKEDRNNYCSVQYIRTTAGRILFNKVVQEALIN
;
A
#
# COMPACT_ATOMS: atom_id res chain seq x y z
N MET A 1 -5.48 8.17 32.11
CA MET A 1 -5.70 6.80 31.59
C MET A 1 -4.72 6.58 30.47
N THR A 2 -3.62 5.91 30.79
CA THR A 2 -2.69 5.33 29.82
C THR A 2 -3.50 4.47 28.85
N LYS A 3 -3.47 4.83 27.55
CA LYS A 3 -4.01 3.95 26.53
C LYS A 3 -3.10 2.73 26.52
N PHE A 4 -3.54 1.64 27.12
CA PHE A 4 -2.94 0.33 26.86
C PHE A 4 -3.07 0.11 25.35
N GLU A 5 -1.95 0.17 24.64
CA GLU A 5 -1.90 -0.31 23.27
C GLU A 5 -2.26 -1.80 23.33
N GLN A 6 -3.46 -2.13 22.87
CA GLN A 6 -3.87 -3.51 22.72
C GLN A 6 -3.10 -4.09 21.53
N TYR A 7 -1.93 -4.63 21.83
CA TYR A 7 -1.20 -5.49 20.89
C TYR A 7 -2.03 -6.76 20.70
N PHE A 8 -2.29 -7.10 19.44
CA PHE A 8 -2.96 -8.34 19.07
C PHE A 8 -1.99 -9.15 18.21
N ASP A 9 -1.85 -10.44 18.51
CA ASP A 9 -0.94 -11.33 17.77
C ASP A 9 -1.61 -11.93 16.52
N TYR A 10 -2.94 -12.00 16.51
CA TYR A 10 -3.70 -12.61 15.42
C TYR A 10 -4.95 -11.80 15.07
N ILE A 11 -5.30 -11.83 13.79
CA ILE A 11 -6.56 -11.30 13.26
C ILE A 11 -7.40 -12.48 12.79
N LYS A 12 -8.63 -12.59 13.30
CA LYS A 12 -9.61 -13.60 12.87
C LYS A 12 -10.75 -12.93 12.11
N ILE A 13 -11.14 -13.52 10.98
CA ILE A 13 -12.32 -13.11 10.21
C ILE A 13 -13.41 -14.17 10.42
N SER A 14 -14.63 -13.73 10.70
CA SER A 14 -15.80 -14.60 10.86
C SER A 14 -17.04 -13.96 10.27
N LEU A 15 -18.06 -14.78 9.99
CA LEU A 15 -19.41 -14.27 9.71
C LEU A 15 -19.92 -13.49 10.93
N ALA A 16 -20.69 -12.43 10.67
CA ALA A 16 -21.32 -11.63 11.70
C ALA A 16 -22.79 -12.05 11.84
N SER A 17 -23.21 -12.43 13.05
CA SER A 17 -24.62 -12.66 13.33
C SER A 17 -25.39 -11.34 13.36
N PRO A 18 -26.72 -11.35 13.13
CA PRO A 18 -27.54 -10.15 13.26
C PRO A 18 -27.41 -9.47 14.63
N GLU A 19 -27.34 -10.26 15.70
CA GLU A 19 -27.11 -9.78 17.07
C GLU A 19 -25.75 -9.09 17.22
N LYS A 20 -24.70 -9.64 16.61
CA LYS A 20 -23.37 -9.03 16.65
C LYS A 20 -23.32 -7.71 15.87
N ILE A 21 -24.05 -7.61 14.75
CA ILE A 21 -24.21 -6.37 13.99
C ILE A 21 -24.94 -5.32 14.83
N ARG A 22 -26.01 -5.70 15.54
CA ARG A 22 -26.70 -4.82 16.49
C ARG A 22 -25.75 -4.38 17.60
N ALA A 23 -25.02 -5.30 18.22
CA ALA A 23 -24.06 -4.96 19.28
C ALA A 23 -22.97 -3.95 18.86
N TRP A 24 -22.62 -3.87 17.57
CA TRP A 24 -21.68 -2.85 17.07
C TRP A 24 -22.28 -1.44 16.96
N GLY A 25 -23.58 -1.34 16.69
CA GLY A 25 -24.26 -0.06 16.51
C GLY A 25 -25.12 0.38 17.69
N GLU A 26 -25.64 -0.57 18.46
CA GLU A 26 -26.40 -0.34 19.69
C GLU A 26 -25.50 0.17 20.79
N ARG A 27 -26.00 1.17 21.50
CA ARG A 27 -25.33 1.74 22.65
C ARG A 27 -26.36 2.21 23.64
N THR A 28 -26.12 1.89 24.90
CA THR A 28 -26.85 2.45 26.03
C THR A 28 -26.21 3.79 26.41
N LEU A 29 -26.99 4.86 26.31
CA LEU A 29 -26.60 6.16 26.81
C LEU A 29 -26.64 6.16 28.35
N PRO A 30 -25.93 7.08 29.03
CA PRO A 30 -25.98 7.23 30.49
C PRO A 30 -27.37 7.41 31.10
N ASN A 31 -28.35 7.83 30.30
CA ASN A 31 -29.76 7.97 30.70
C ASN A 31 -30.58 6.65 30.56
N GLY A 32 -29.94 5.55 30.18
CA GLY A 32 -30.59 4.24 29.95
C GLY A 32 -31.21 4.07 28.55
N GLN A 33 -31.16 5.08 27.68
CA GLN A 33 -31.74 4.99 26.34
C GLN A 33 -30.83 4.21 25.38
N ILE A 34 -31.39 3.24 24.67
CA ILE A 34 -30.71 2.53 23.59
C ILE A 34 -30.76 3.40 22.32
N VAL A 35 -29.60 3.66 21.73
CA VAL A 35 -29.44 4.38 20.47
C VAL A 35 -28.56 3.57 19.51
N GLY A 36 -28.78 3.70 18.21
CA GLY A 36 -27.99 2.96 17.22
C GLY A 36 -28.68 2.78 15.87
N GLU A 37 -30.01 2.79 15.86
CA GLU A 37 -30.80 2.62 14.64
C GLU A 37 -30.92 3.93 13.85
N VAL A 38 -30.66 3.87 12.55
CA VAL A 38 -30.91 4.97 11.60
C VAL A 38 -32.24 4.74 10.90
N THR A 39 -33.23 5.59 11.20
CA THR A 39 -34.58 5.47 10.64
C THR A 39 -34.83 6.43 9.49
N LYS A 40 -34.20 7.61 9.49
CA LYS A 40 -34.41 8.63 8.47
C LYS A 40 -33.30 8.64 7.40
N PRO A 41 -33.66 8.86 6.13
CA PRO A 41 -32.73 8.94 5.01
C PRO A 41 -31.98 10.28 4.92
N GLU A 42 -32.42 11.26 5.71
CA GLU A 42 -31.94 12.64 5.71
C GLU A 42 -30.52 12.74 6.27
N THR A 43 -29.73 13.68 5.75
CA THR A 43 -28.33 13.88 6.15
C THR A 43 -28.16 15.12 7.01
N ILE A 44 -28.35 16.29 6.41
CA ILE A 44 -28.23 17.59 7.06
C ILE A 44 -29.43 18.46 6.69
N ASN A 45 -29.78 19.38 7.58
CA ASN A 45 -30.80 20.38 7.33
C ASN A 45 -30.27 21.43 6.34
N TYR A 46 -31.02 21.72 5.28
CA TYR A 46 -30.59 22.65 4.24
C TYR A 46 -30.46 24.11 4.71
N ARG A 47 -31.18 24.52 5.77
CA ARG A 47 -31.11 25.91 6.29
C ARG A 47 -30.03 26.07 7.33
N THR A 48 -29.97 25.17 8.31
CA THR A 48 -29.07 25.30 9.47
C THR A 48 -27.72 24.62 9.25
N LEU A 49 -27.59 23.79 8.20
CA LEU A 49 -26.43 22.93 7.92
C LEU A 49 -26.08 21.96 9.05
N LYS A 50 -26.97 21.81 10.04
CA LYS A 50 -26.79 20.86 11.14
C LYS A 50 -27.28 19.47 10.75
N PRO A 51 -26.69 18.39 11.31
CA PRO A 51 -27.17 17.04 11.09
C PRO A 51 -28.62 16.85 11.54
N GLU A 52 -29.40 16.13 10.74
CA GLU A 52 -30.77 15.77 11.12
C GLU A 52 -30.80 14.68 12.19
N MET A 53 -31.79 14.74 13.08
CA MET A 53 -31.98 13.74 14.12
C MET A 53 -32.51 12.43 13.51
N ASP A 54 -31.96 11.31 13.96
CA ASP A 54 -32.22 9.95 13.44
C ASP A 54 -31.86 9.73 11.97
N GLY A 55 -31.17 10.70 11.37
CA GLY A 55 -30.63 10.63 10.03
C GLY A 55 -29.23 10.00 9.97
N LEU A 56 -28.68 9.96 8.75
CA LEU A 56 -27.38 9.36 8.46
C LEU A 56 -26.19 10.08 9.12
N PHE A 57 -26.35 11.30 9.62
CA PHE A 57 -25.29 12.05 10.29
C PHE A 57 -25.62 12.39 11.76
N CYS A 58 -26.69 11.79 12.30
CA CYS A 58 -27.26 12.10 13.60
C CYS A 58 -26.21 12.15 14.72
N GLU A 59 -26.17 13.26 15.46
CA GLU A 59 -25.24 13.46 16.56
C GLU A 59 -25.55 12.58 17.78
N ARG A 60 -26.81 12.18 17.97
CA ARG A 60 -27.22 11.29 19.06
C ARG A 60 -26.63 9.88 18.89
N ILE A 61 -26.64 9.38 17.66
CA ILE A 61 -26.14 8.05 17.31
C ILE A 61 -24.61 8.07 17.23
N PHE A 62 -24.05 8.92 16.38
CA PHE A 62 -22.62 8.90 16.06
C PHE A 62 -21.74 9.73 17.00
N GLY A 63 -22.32 10.62 17.81
CA GLY A 63 -21.59 11.57 18.66
C GLY A 63 -21.57 13.00 18.10
N PRO A 64 -21.06 13.97 18.88
CA PRO A 64 -21.16 15.40 18.56
C PRO A 64 -20.23 15.82 17.42
N VAL A 65 -20.66 16.79 16.59
CA VAL A 65 -19.83 17.31 15.48
C VAL A 65 -18.63 18.14 15.99
N LYS A 66 -18.82 18.85 17.10
CA LYS A 66 -17.80 19.68 17.73
C LYS A 66 -17.39 19.10 19.07
N ASP A 67 -16.14 19.29 19.45
CA ASP A 67 -15.62 18.80 20.73
C ASP A 67 -16.34 19.46 21.91
N TRP A 68 -16.86 18.64 22.83
CA TRP A 68 -17.48 19.09 24.08
C TRP A 68 -18.67 20.05 23.90
N GLU A 69 -19.37 19.96 22.77
CA GLU A 69 -20.55 20.76 22.45
C GLU A 69 -21.70 19.86 21.97
N CYS A 70 -22.89 20.03 22.54
CA CYS A 70 -24.09 19.32 22.10
C CYS A 70 -24.75 20.02 20.90
N HIS A 71 -25.54 19.28 20.11
CA HIS A 71 -26.25 19.79 18.92
C HIS A 71 -27.03 21.10 19.12
N CYS A 72 -27.76 21.23 20.25
CA CYS A 72 -28.56 22.41 20.55
C CYS A 72 -27.75 23.58 21.12
N GLY A 73 -26.51 23.35 21.54
CA GLY A 73 -25.65 24.36 22.16
C GLY A 73 -25.97 24.70 23.62
N LYS A 74 -26.92 24.00 24.29
CA LYS A 74 -27.22 24.18 25.73
C LYS A 74 -25.99 23.92 26.59
N TYR A 75 -25.30 22.81 26.33
CA TYR A 75 -24.07 22.44 26.99
C TYR A 75 -22.87 22.65 26.07
N LYS A 76 -21.90 23.40 26.57
CA LYS A 76 -20.63 23.71 25.91
C LYS A 76 -19.50 23.64 26.94
N ARG A 77 -18.29 23.31 26.45
CA ARG A 77 -17.04 23.19 27.22
C ARG A 77 -16.88 21.86 27.97
N PHE A 78 -15.63 21.56 28.30
CA PHE A 78 -15.20 20.31 28.93
C PHE A 78 -15.91 19.95 30.26
N ARG A 79 -16.38 20.94 31.02
CA ARG A 79 -17.00 20.74 32.35
C ARG A 79 -18.21 19.79 32.35
N TYR A 80 -18.91 19.64 31.23
CA TYR A 80 -20.10 18.80 31.09
C TYR A 80 -19.80 17.44 30.46
N LYS A 81 -18.53 17.00 30.49
CA LYS A 81 -18.09 15.72 29.96
C LYS A 81 -18.96 14.56 30.48
N GLY A 82 -19.44 13.72 29.55
CA GLY A 82 -20.21 12.52 29.87
C GLY A 82 -21.69 12.75 30.19
N ILE A 83 -22.14 14.01 30.24
CA ILE A 83 -23.56 14.33 30.41
C ILE A 83 -24.27 14.21 29.06
N VAL A 84 -25.48 13.64 29.07
CA VAL A 84 -26.37 13.61 27.91
C VAL A 84 -27.31 14.80 27.96
N CYS A 85 -27.42 15.53 26.85
CA CYS A 85 -28.29 16.70 26.81
C CYS A 85 -29.78 16.31 26.83
N GLU A 86 -30.55 16.83 27.79
CA GLU A 86 -32.01 16.59 27.90
C GLU A 86 -32.80 17.06 26.66
N ARG A 87 -32.33 18.10 25.96
CA ARG A 87 -33.05 18.68 24.81
C ARG A 87 -32.82 17.92 23.51
N CYS A 88 -31.58 17.49 23.25
CA CYS A 88 -31.21 16.87 21.97
C CYS A 88 -30.73 15.43 22.08
N GLY A 89 -30.60 14.87 23.29
CA GLY A 89 -30.13 13.51 23.53
C GLY A 89 -28.67 13.25 23.12
N VAL A 90 -27.90 14.30 22.82
CA VAL A 90 -26.50 14.18 22.40
C VAL A 90 -25.60 14.12 23.64
N GLU A 91 -24.75 13.10 23.67
CA GLU A 91 -23.71 12.93 24.68
C GLU A 91 -22.54 13.90 24.42
N ILE A 92 -22.06 14.55 25.49
CA ILE A 92 -20.98 15.52 25.40
C ILE A 92 -19.63 14.81 25.51
N THR A 93 -19.01 14.58 24.35
CA THR A 93 -17.70 13.95 24.19
C THR A 93 -16.86 14.68 23.14
N GLU A 94 -15.67 14.15 22.84
CA GLU A 94 -14.88 14.55 21.68
C GLU A 94 -15.60 14.15 20.38
N SER A 95 -15.39 14.93 19.32
CA SER A 95 -15.90 14.66 17.97
C SER A 95 -15.27 13.42 17.34
N LYS A 96 -14.03 13.07 17.72
CA LYS A 96 -13.28 11.91 17.23
C LYS A 96 -14.04 10.59 17.33
N VAL A 97 -14.97 10.47 18.29
CA VAL A 97 -15.81 9.27 18.44
C VAL A 97 -16.66 8.98 17.19
N ARG A 98 -17.00 10.02 16.40
CA ARG A 98 -17.77 9.91 15.15
C ARG A 98 -17.07 9.11 14.05
N ARG A 99 -15.76 8.91 14.17
CA ARG A 99 -14.99 8.05 13.25
C ARG A 99 -15.10 6.56 13.61
N HIS A 100 -15.44 6.24 14.85
CA HIS A 100 -15.41 4.87 15.38
C HIS A 100 -16.81 4.30 15.65
N ARG A 101 -17.79 5.14 15.98
CA ARG A 101 -19.16 4.69 16.30
C ARG A 101 -19.90 4.27 15.03
N MET A 102 -20.30 3.00 14.97
CA MET A 102 -21.15 2.47 13.91
C MET A 102 -22.62 2.66 14.28
N ALA A 103 -23.50 2.42 13.31
CA ALA A 103 -24.94 2.36 13.49
C ALA A 103 -25.48 1.17 12.71
N TYR A 104 -26.79 0.95 12.75
CA TYR A 104 -27.43 -0.11 11.96
C TYR A 104 -28.78 0.33 11.40
N ILE A 105 -29.27 -0.43 10.42
CA ILE A 105 -30.61 -0.31 9.83
C ILE A 105 -31.28 -1.67 10.00
N GLU A 106 -32.42 -1.69 10.67
CA GLU A 106 -33.27 -2.88 10.78
C GLU A 106 -34.07 -3.04 9.47
N LEU A 107 -33.91 -4.18 8.79
CA LEU A 107 -34.62 -4.41 7.53
C LEU A 107 -36.03 -4.95 7.79
N ALA A 108 -37.02 -4.38 7.09
CA ALA A 108 -38.40 -4.82 7.15
C ALA A 108 -38.61 -6.20 6.52
N ALA A 109 -37.70 -6.65 5.66
CA ALA A 109 -37.64 -8.00 5.13
C ALA A 109 -36.16 -8.43 4.99
N PRO A 110 -35.84 -9.71 5.21
CA PRO A 110 -34.48 -10.19 5.06
C PRO A 110 -34.01 -10.10 3.60
N VAL A 111 -32.71 -9.94 3.42
CA VAL A 111 -32.07 -9.68 2.13
C VAL A 111 -30.84 -10.56 2.01
N THR A 112 -30.68 -11.30 0.91
CA THR A 112 -29.51 -12.16 0.72
C THR A 112 -28.25 -11.34 0.48
N HIS A 113 -27.09 -11.78 0.99
CA HIS A 113 -25.84 -11.10 0.70
C HIS A 113 -25.32 -11.47 -0.69
N VAL A 114 -25.09 -10.46 -1.53
CA VAL A 114 -24.63 -10.64 -2.93
C VAL A 114 -23.32 -11.44 -3.07
N TRP A 115 -22.36 -11.31 -2.14
CA TRP A 115 -21.10 -12.06 -2.19
C TRP A 115 -21.30 -13.58 -2.05
N TYR A 116 -22.22 -14.01 -1.18
CA TYR A 116 -22.53 -15.44 -0.99
C TYR A 116 -23.48 -15.99 -2.06
N LEU A 117 -24.26 -15.11 -2.69
CA LEU A 117 -25.17 -15.46 -3.78
C LEU A 117 -24.46 -15.56 -5.14
N LYS A 118 -23.77 -14.49 -5.55
CA LYS A 118 -23.13 -14.33 -6.89
C LYS A 118 -21.60 -14.40 -6.84
N GLY A 119 -21.05 -15.03 -5.81
CA GLY A 119 -19.64 -15.41 -5.68
C GLY A 119 -19.08 -16.13 -6.92
N SER A 120 -17.76 -16.21 -7.06
CA SER A 120 -17.13 -17.16 -8.02
C SER A 120 -17.66 -18.59 -7.77
N THR A 121 -17.85 -18.93 -6.50
CA THR A 121 -18.73 -20.01 -6.05
C THR A 121 -19.88 -19.43 -5.23
N SER A 122 -21.12 -19.77 -5.56
CA SER A 122 -22.28 -19.43 -4.74
C SER A 122 -22.35 -20.36 -3.54
N TYR A 123 -22.05 -19.83 -2.34
CA TYR A 123 -22.07 -20.60 -1.10
C TYR A 123 -23.50 -20.96 -0.69
N ILE A 124 -24.47 -20.07 -0.95
CA ILE A 124 -25.90 -20.33 -0.67
C ILE A 124 -26.40 -21.48 -1.54
N ALA A 125 -26.14 -21.44 -2.86
CA ALA A 125 -26.56 -22.51 -3.75
C ALA A 125 -25.87 -23.84 -3.41
N LEU A 126 -24.59 -23.79 -3.03
CA LEU A 126 -23.84 -24.99 -2.64
C LEU A 126 -24.37 -25.61 -1.34
N ALA A 127 -24.69 -24.80 -0.32
CA ALA A 127 -25.24 -25.28 0.94
C ALA A 127 -26.60 -25.99 0.76
N LEU A 128 -27.50 -25.36 -0.01
CA LEU A 128 -28.86 -25.87 -0.25
C LEU A 128 -28.94 -26.96 -1.34
N ASP A 129 -27.85 -27.17 -2.08
CA ASP A 129 -27.73 -28.03 -3.26
C ASP A 129 -28.56 -27.61 -4.50
N PHE A 130 -28.88 -26.32 -4.61
CA PHE A 130 -29.50 -25.74 -5.80
C PHE A 130 -28.47 -25.44 -6.90
N THR A 131 -28.96 -25.11 -8.09
CA THR A 131 -28.18 -24.38 -9.09
C THR A 131 -28.21 -22.88 -8.82
N ILE A 132 -27.20 -22.14 -9.29
CA ILE A 132 -27.11 -20.68 -9.09
C ILE A 132 -28.35 -19.98 -9.67
N LYS A 133 -28.81 -20.43 -10.85
CA LYS A 133 -29.99 -19.86 -11.53
C LYS A 133 -31.28 -20.09 -10.74
N GLU A 134 -31.44 -21.25 -10.12
CA GLU A 134 -32.60 -21.54 -9.25
C GLU A 134 -32.66 -20.61 -8.04
N VAL A 135 -31.54 -20.43 -7.34
CA VAL A 135 -31.49 -19.52 -6.19
C VAL A 135 -31.77 -18.08 -6.61
N GLU A 136 -31.22 -17.62 -7.74
CA GLU A 136 -31.53 -16.28 -8.26
C GLU A 136 -33.01 -16.11 -8.62
N LYS A 137 -33.65 -17.11 -9.23
CA LYS A 137 -35.09 -17.09 -9.51
C LYS A 137 -35.91 -16.92 -8.23
N ILE A 138 -35.53 -17.61 -7.15
CA ILE A 138 -36.21 -17.51 -5.85
C ILE A 138 -35.99 -16.13 -5.22
N VAL A 139 -34.73 -15.68 -5.12
CA VAL A 139 -34.35 -14.41 -4.46
C VAL A 139 -35.01 -13.20 -5.15
N TYR A 140 -35.05 -13.18 -6.48
CA TYR A 140 -35.63 -12.07 -7.25
C TYR A 140 -37.12 -12.25 -7.59
N PHE A 141 -37.83 -13.10 -6.84
CA PHE A 141 -39.29 -13.27 -6.91
C PHE A 141 -39.85 -13.77 -8.25
N HIS A 142 -39.13 -14.64 -8.97
CA HIS A 142 -39.61 -15.28 -10.20
C HIS A 142 -40.27 -16.64 -9.95
N SER A 143 -39.72 -17.43 -9.03
CA SER A 143 -40.19 -18.78 -8.72
C SER A 143 -40.37 -18.94 -7.21
N TYR A 144 -41.35 -19.75 -6.81
CA TYR A 144 -41.54 -20.15 -5.43
C TYR A 144 -40.74 -21.40 -5.11
N VAL A 145 -40.50 -21.63 -3.82
CA VAL A 145 -39.89 -22.85 -3.31
C VAL A 145 -40.75 -23.46 -2.20
N VAL A 146 -40.90 -24.78 -2.26
CA VAL A 146 -41.64 -25.56 -1.27
C VAL A 146 -40.77 -25.71 -0.01
N THR A 147 -41.22 -25.13 1.10
CA THR A 147 -40.56 -25.26 2.41
C THR A 147 -41.15 -26.39 3.24
N ASN A 148 -42.45 -26.66 3.11
CA ASN A 148 -43.07 -27.84 3.69
C ASN A 148 -44.08 -28.41 2.68
N PRO A 149 -43.87 -29.63 2.17
CA PRO A 149 -44.81 -30.26 1.24
C PRO A 149 -46.10 -30.76 1.91
N GLY A 150 -46.17 -30.80 3.24
CA GLY A 150 -47.32 -31.32 3.98
C GLY A 150 -47.59 -32.78 3.64
N THR A 151 -48.88 -33.15 3.54
CA THR A 151 -49.36 -34.51 3.21
C THR A 151 -49.60 -34.75 1.73
N TYR A 152 -49.23 -33.81 0.85
CA TYR A 152 -49.53 -33.91 -0.58
C TYR A 152 -48.44 -34.69 -1.34
N GLU A 153 -48.80 -35.81 -1.95
CA GLU A 153 -47.84 -36.76 -2.57
C GLU A 153 -47.09 -36.19 -3.77
N HIS A 154 -47.66 -35.23 -4.51
CA HIS A 154 -47.02 -34.66 -5.71
C HIS A 154 -46.15 -33.42 -5.45
N LEU A 155 -45.97 -33.02 -4.19
CA LEU A 155 -45.12 -31.90 -3.79
C LEU A 155 -43.88 -32.41 -3.04
N HIS A 156 -42.70 -32.01 -3.49
CA HIS A 156 -41.44 -32.36 -2.84
C HIS A 156 -40.80 -31.15 -2.15
N TYR A 157 -40.11 -31.40 -1.03
CA TYR A 157 -39.29 -30.37 -0.38
C TYR A 157 -38.22 -29.85 -1.35
N LYS A 158 -37.99 -28.53 -1.36
CA LYS A 158 -37.09 -27.82 -2.29
C LYS A 158 -37.50 -27.86 -3.76
N GLN A 159 -38.70 -28.33 -4.10
CA GLN A 159 -39.22 -28.20 -5.46
C GLN A 159 -39.45 -26.71 -5.78
N LEU A 160 -39.01 -26.30 -6.98
CA LEU A 160 -39.34 -24.97 -7.51
C LEU A 160 -40.68 -25.03 -8.23
N LEU A 161 -41.51 -24.01 -8.01
CA LEU A 161 -42.79 -23.84 -8.68
C LEU A 161 -42.80 -22.49 -9.38
N GLU A 162 -43.19 -22.47 -10.65
CA GLU A 162 -43.43 -21.21 -11.36
C GLU A 162 -44.77 -20.60 -10.95
N GLY A 163 -44.97 -19.31 -11.23
CA GLY A 163 -46.15 -18.57 -10.77
C GLY A 163 -47.49 -19.14 -11.25
N TYR A 164 -47.53 -19.72 -12.45
CA TYR A 164 -48.74 -20.37 -12.97
C TYR A 164 -48.97 -21.75 -12.33
N GLU A 165 -47.91 -22.50 -12.04
CA GLU A 165 -47.99 -23.82 -11.41
C GLU A 165 -48.50 -23.69 -9.98
N TRP A 166 -47.97 -22.70 -9.25
CA TRP A 166 -48.46 -22.39 -7.92
C TRP A 166 -49.94 -22.01 -7.92
N ARG A 167 -50.39 -21.14 -8.84
CA ARG A 167 -51.81 -20.78 -8.96
C ARG A 167 -52.68 -21.97 -9.30
N ALA A 168 -52.26 -22.81 -10.25
CA ALA A 168 -53.01 -24.00 -10.63
C ALA A 168 -53.08 -25.03 -9.49
N LEU A 169 -52.04 -25.13 -8.65
CA LEU A 169 -52.07 -25.91 -7.42
C LEU A 169 -53.00 -25.27 -6.39
N GLU A 170 -52.87 -23.97 -6.15
CA GLU A 170 -53.72 -23.21 -5.22
C GLU A 170 -55.21 -23.36 -5.56
N ASP A 171 -55.59 -23.20 -6.84
CA ASP A 171 -56.97 -23.38 -7.32
C ASP A 171 -57.49 -24.82 -7.15
N LYS A 172 -56.60 -25.83 -7.23
CA LYS A 172 -56.96 -27.24 -6.96
C LYS A 172 -57.07 -27.54 -5.47
N LEU A 173 -56.33 -26.82 -4.63
CA LEU A 173 -56.24 -27.04 -3.18
C LEU A 173 -57.36 -26.31 -2.42
N TYR A 174 -57.80 -25.13 -2.87
CA TYR A 174 -58.88 -24.33 -2.23
C TYR A 174 -60.24 -25.06 -2.10
N PRO A 175 -60.70 -25.89 -3.07
CA PRO A 175 -61.97 -26.62 -2.96
C PRO A 175 -61.98 -27.80 -1.97
N GLN A 176 -60.81 -28.33 -1.58
CA GLN A 176 -60.67 -29.54 -0.73
C GLN A 176 -60.38 -29.19 0.75
N SER A 177 -60.93 -28.07 1.22
CA SER A 177 -60.54 -27.30 2.40
C SER A 177 -60.59 -27.97 3.78
N SER A 178 -61.01 -29.25 3.89
CA SER A 178 -61.09 -29.95 5.17
C SER A 178 -59.81 -30.65 5.62
N ASN A 179 -58.84 -30.97 4.73
CA ASN A 179 -57.68 -31.81 5.09
C ASN A 179 -56.28 -31.20 4.82
N LEU A 180 -56.17 -29.95 4.37
CA LEU A 180 -54.87 -29.34 4.04
C LEU A 180 -54.22 -28.59 5.21
N PHE A 181 -53.87 -29.33 6.26
CA PHE A 181 -52.93 -28.82 7.26
C PHE A 181 -51.49 -28.94 6.74
N GLY A 182 -50.84 -27.82 6.42
CA GLY A 182 -49.37 -27.71 6.52
C GLY A 182 -48.54 -27.50 5.25
N ILE A 183 -49.13 -27.33 4.07
CA ILE A 183 -48.33 -26.97 2.88
C ILE A 183 -47.84 -25.52 3.02
N GLN A 184 -46.52 -25.32 3.00
CA GLN A 184 -45.90 -24.01 3.09
C GLN A 184 -44.98 -23.77 1.90
N VAL A 185 -45.40 -22.85 1.05
CA VAL A 185 -44.64 -22.38 -0.11
C VAL A 185 -44.24 -20.92 0.14
N SER A 186 -42.98 -20.60 -0.10
CA SER A 186 -42.45 -19.25 0.14
C SER A 186 -41.58 -18.79 -1.03
N ILE A 187 -41.30 -17.49 -1.07
CA ILE A 187 -40.54 -16.85 -2.15
C ILE A 187 -39.63 -15.75 -1.59
N GLY A 188 -38.56 -15.43 -2.32
CA GLY A 188 -37.62 -14.38 -1.95
C GLY A 188 -36.57 -14.84 -0.94
N ALA A 189 -35.88 -13.86 -0.37
CA ALA A 189 -34.84 -14.09 0.62
C ALA A 189 -35.35 -14.72 1.93
N GLU A 190 -36.61 -14.50 2.30
CA GLU A 190 -37.27 -15.13 3.46
C GLU A 190 -37.29 -16.66 3.32
N ALA A 191 -37.60 -17.14 2.10
CA ALA A 191 -37.61 -18.56 1.80
C ALA A 191 -36.21 -19.19 1.95
N ILE A 192 -35.19 -18.52 1.39
CA ILE A 192 -33.80 -18.97 1.49
C ILE A 192 -33.32 -18.98 2.94
N GLN A 193 -33.65 -17.96 3.72
CA GLN A 193 -33.29 -17.89 5.14
C GLN A 193 -33.89 -19.06 5.92
N LYS A 194 -35.18 -19.36 5.69
CA LYS A 194 -35.86 -20.48 6.34
C LYS A 194 -35.24 -21.83 5.95
N LEU A 195 -34.99 -22.06 4.65
CA LEU A 195 -34.32 -23.28 4.18
C LEU A 195 -32.91 -23.46 4.75
N LEU A 196 -32.18 -22.37 4.98
CA LEU A 196 -30.85 -22.41 5.61
C LEU A 196 -30.92 -22.63 7.12
N PHE A 197 -32.00 -22.18 7.77
CA PHE A 197 -32.23 -22.39 9.19
C PHE A 197 -32.67 -23.83 9.49
N ASP A 198 -33.55 -24.39 8.66
CA ASP A 198 -34.06 -25.76 8.78
C ASP A 198 -33.01 -26.83 8.37
N LEU A 199 -31.85 -26.42 7.85
CA LEU A 199 -30.79 -27.32 7.42
C LEU A 199 -30.04 -27.91 8.62
N ASP A 200 -30.24 -29.20 8.91
CA ASP A 200 -29.41 -29.93 9.85
C ASP A 200 -28.00 -30.17 9.26
N LEU A 201 -27.02 -29.42 9.78
CA LEU A 201 -25.63 -29.50 9.37
C LEU A 201 -24.99 -30.85 9.72
N GLN A 202 -25.34 -31.45 10.85
CA GLN A 202 -24.72 -32.70 11.31
C GLN A 202 -25.18 -33.87 10.46
N GLU A 203 -26.49 -33.98 10.23
CA GLU A 203 -27.06 -35.04 9.40
C GLU A 203 -26.64 -34.91 7.94
N ALA A 204 -26.68 -33.69 7.38
CA ALA A 204 -26.24 -33.44 6.01
C ALA A 204 -24.74 -33.73 5.81
N THR A 205 -23.91 -33.48 6.82
CA THR A 205 -22.48 -33.80 6.76
C THR A 205 -22.24 -35.30 6.85
N ARG A 206 -22.95 -36.01 7.74
CA ARG A 206 -22.84 -37.48 7.88
C ARG A 206 -23.20 -38.17 6.56
N THR A 207 -24.35 -37.83 5.98
CA THR A 207 -24.82 -38.39 4.70
C THR A 207 -23.83 -38.13 3.57
N LEU A 208 -23.31 -36.90 3.43
CA LEU A 208 -22.31 -36.57 2.42
C LEU A 208 -20.96 -37.28 2.64
N ARG A 209 -20.56 -37.54 3.90
CA ARG A 209 -19.36 -38.34 4.20
C ARG A 209 -19.54 -39.80 3.78
N GLU A 210 -20.69 -40.41 4.09
CA GLU A 210 -21.02 -41.78 3.66
C GLU A 210 -21.04 -41.90 2.13
N GLU A 211 -21.65 -40.96 1.44
CA GLU A 211 -21.63 -40.91 -0.03
C GLU A 211 -20.21 -40.72 -0.60
N SER A 212 -19.35 -39.98 0.11
CA SER A 212 -17.95 -39.78 -0.33
C SER A 212 -17.10 -41.05 -0.23
N LEU A 213 -17.42 -41.94 0.72
CA LEU A 213 -16.75 -43.24 0.91
C LEU A 213 -17.14 -44.28 -0.15
N ASN A 214 -18.29 -44.10 -0.81
CA ASN A 214 -18.78 -44.93 -1.92
C ASN A 214 -18.67 -44.19 -3.27
N PRO A 215 -17.45 -43.92 -3.80
CA PRO A 215 -17.31 -43.26 -5.08
C PRO A 215 -17.93 -44.15 -6.19
N PRO A 216 -18.59 -43.57 -7.20
CA PRO A 216 -19.14 -44.34 -8.30
C PRO A 216 -18.01 -45.15 -8.96
N LYS A 217 -18.08 -46.48 -8.81
CA LYS A 217 -17.20 -47.44 -9.49
C LYS A 217 -17.49 -47.31 -10.98
N GLN A 218 -16.62 -46.59 -11.72
CA GLN A 218 -16.49 -46.49 -13.19
C GLN A 218 -16.45 -45.02 -13.67
N ALA A 219 -15.34 -44.32 -13.48
CA ALA A 219 -14.88 -43.29 -14.42
C ALA A 219 -13.41 -42.94 -14.15
N LYS A 220 -12.55 -42.98 -15.18
CA LYS A 220 -11.15 -42.48 -15.13
C LYS A 220 -11.06 -40.97 -14.83
N HIS A 221 -12.17 -40.23 -14.88
CA HIS A 221 -12.26 -38.81 -14.55
C HIS A 221 -13.25 -38.57 -13.41
N THR A 222 -12.89 -37.68 -12.48
CA THR A 222 -13.76 -37.27 -11.37
C THR A 222 -15.03 -36.61 -11.92
N SER A 223 -16.20 -37.17 -11.62
CA SER A 223 -17.45 -36.60 -12.13
C SER A 223 -17.70 -35.19 -11.54
N PRO A 224 -18.26 -34.25 -12.32
CA PRO A 224 -18.54 -32.90 -11.84
C PRO A 224 -19.55 -32.90 -10.68
N LYS A 225 -20.46 -33.88 -10.64
CA LYS A 225 -21.42 -34.10 -9.55
C LYS A 225 -20.70 -34.47 -8.25
N PHE A 226 -19.72 -35.38 -8.31
CA PHE A 226 -18.90 -35.74 -7.15
C PHE A 226 -18.08 -34.56 -6.63
N ASN A 227 -17.48 -33.78 -7.54
CA ASN A 227 -16.76 -32.55 -7.17
C ASN A 227 -17.67 -31.52 -6.47
N LYS A 228 -18.92 -31.35 -6.93
CA LYS A 228 -19.89 -30.47 -6.27
C LYS A 228 -20.21 -30.97 -4.86
N LYS A 229 -20.49 -32.27 -4.69
CA LYS A 229 -20.75 -32.89 -3.39
C LYS A 229 -19.57 -32.74 -2.43
N MET A 230 -18.35 -32.98 -2.89
CA MET A 230 -17.12 -32.79 -2.09
C MET A 230 -16.94 -31.33 -1.66
N LYS A 231 -17.18 -30.36 -2.56
CA LYS A 231 -17.15 -28.93 -2.20
C LYS A 231 -18.22 -28.58 -1.17
N ARG A 232 -19.41 -29.16 -1.29
CA ARG A 232 -20.52 -28.98 -0.31
C ARG A 232 -20.15 -29.56 1.04
N LEU A 233 -19.60 -30.77 1.10
CA LEU A 233 -19.13 -31.40 2.34
C LEU A 233 -18.12 -30.50 3.06
N ARG A 234 -17.09 -30.02 2.34
CA ARG A 234 -16.10 -29.08 2.91
C ARG A 234 -16.73 -27.81 3.47
N LEU A 235 -17.72 -27.26 2.77
CA LEU A 235 -18.43 -26.06 3.23
C LEU A 235 -19.16 -26.33 4.56
N LEU A 236 -19.92 -27.43 4.65
CA LEU A 236 -20.68 -27.77 5.85
C LEU A 236 -19.75 -28.11 7.03
N ASP A 237 -18.65 -28.84 6.77
CA ASP A 237 -17.61 -29.10 7.77
C ASP A 237 -17.02 -27.81 8.33
N HIS A 238 -16.76 -26.81 7.48
CA HIS A 238 -16.28 -25.50 7.95
C HIS A 238 -17.32 -24.78 8.82
N PHE A 239 -18.62 -24.83 8.48
CA PHE A 239 -19.67 -24.25 9.32
C PHE A 239 -19.77 -24.93 10.69
N LEU A 240 -19.64 -26.26 10.73
CA LEU A 240 -19.61 -27.03 11.97
C LEU A 240 -18.38 -26.67 12.82
N ALA A 241 -17.20 -26.58 12.20
CA ALA A 241 -15.95 -26.25 12.89
C ALA A 241 -15.94 -24.82 13.46
N THR A 242 -16.56 -23.86 12.77
CA THR A 242 -16.63 -22.46 13.24
C THR A 242 -17.78 -22.19 14.20
N GLY A 243 -18.78 -23.09 14.28
CA GLY A 243 -20.01 -22.87 15.04
C GLY A 243 -20.90 -21.75 14.49
N SER A 244 -20.70 -21.36 13.22
CA SER A 244 -21.50 -20.30 12.58
C SER A 244 -22.74 -20.87 11.91
N SER A 245 -23.87 -20.14 11.96
CA SER A 245 -25.08 -20.56 11.26
C SER A 245 -25.03 -20.14 9.77
N PRO A 246 -25.40 -21.02 8.82
CA PRO A 246 -25.54 -20.68 7.41
C PRO A 246 -26.56 -19.56 7.16
N SER A 247 -27.56 -19.41 8.04
CA SER A 247 -28.60 -18.38 7.95
C SER A 247 -28.04 -16.96 8.00
N TRP A 248 -26.84 -16.76 8.58
CA TRP A 248 -26.18 -15.45 8.67
C TRP A 248 -25.67 -14.93 7.32
N MET A 249 -25.72 -15.74 6.24
CA MET A 249 -25.50 -15.26 4.87
C MET A 249 -26.65 -14.38 4.35
N VAL A 250 -27.78 -14.34 5.07
CA VAL A 250 -28.93 -13.47 4.79
C VAL A 250 -28.98 -12.36 5.84
N PHE A 251 -28.98 -11.11 5.38
CA PHE A 251 -29.08 -9.94 6.25
C PHE A 251 -30.50 -9.74 6.75
N SER A 252 -30.66 -9.69 8.07
CA SER A 252 -31.82 -9.06 8.73
C SER A 252 -31.51 -7.62 9.15
N VAL A 253 -30.23 -7.32 9.38
CA VAL A 253 -29.74 -6.01 9.86
C VAL A 253 -28.53 -5.61 9.03
N ILE A 254 -28.45 -4.35 8.61
CA ILE A 254 -27.31 -3.80 7.86
C ILE A 254 -26.53 -2.83 8.73
N PRO A 255 -25.20 -2.99 8.88
CA PRO A 255 -24.37 -2.00 9.54
C PRO A 255 -24.21 -0.74 8.68
N VAL A 256 -24.27 0.42 9.34
CA VAL A 256 -23.99 1.73 8.77
C VAL A 256 -22.62 2.18 9.22
N ILE A 257 -21.75 2.47 8.25
CA ILE A 257 -20.39 2.95 8.49
C ILE A 257 -20.43 4.33 9.17
N PRO A 258 -19.47 4.65 10.06
CA PRO A 258 -19.37 5.95 10.71
C PRO A 258 -19.32 7.13 9.73
N PRO A 259 -19.94 8.28 10.04
CA PRO A 259 -20.08 9.42 9.11
C PRO A 259 -18.74 10.02 8.66
N ASP A 260 -17.71 10.01 9.50
CA ASP A 260 -16.40 10.57 9.13
C ASP A 260 -15.66 9.74 8.07
N LEU A 261 -16.05 8.47 7.87
CA LEU A 261 -15.56 7.63 6.78
C LEU A 261 -16.36 7.83 5.48
N ARG A 262 -17.50 8.53 5.55
CA ARG A 262 -18.37 8.91 4.43
C ARG A 262 -18.74 10.40 4.48
N PRO A 263 -17.76 11.31 4.49
CA PRO A 263 -17.99 12.72 4.80
C PRO A 263 -18.84 13.42 3.74
N MET A 264 -19.48 14.50 4.19
CA MET A 264 -20.11 15.51 3.34
C MET A 264 -19.39 16.83 3.61
N VAL A 265 -18.59 17.28 2.65
CA VAL A 265 -17.74 18.47 2.80
C VAL A 265 -18.35 19.59 1.98
N GLN A 266 -18.51 20.75 2.61
CA GLN A 266 -18.92 21.97 1.91
C GLN A 266 -17.75 22.49 1.08
N LEU A 267 -17.97 22.68 -0.21
CA LEU A 267 -17.06 23.34 -1.13
C LEU A 267 -17.41 24.83 -1.23
N ASP A 268 -16.48 25.61 -1.76
CA ASP A 268 -16.71 27.02 -2.06
C ASP A 268 -17.92 27.19 -3.00
N GLY A 269 -18.75 28.20 -2.72
CA GLY A 269 -20.00 28.43 -3.45
C GLY A 269 -21.21 27.64 -2.95
N GLY A 270 -21.18 27.10 -1.73
CA GLY A 270 -22.34 26.47 -1.09
C GLY A 270 -22.71 25.08 -1.64
N ARG A 271 -21.86 24.51 -2.49
CA ARG A 271 -22.00 23.12 -2.98
C ARG A 271 -21.49 22.14 -1.94
N PHE A 272 -22.00 20.91 -1.99
CA PHE A 272 -21.55 19.83 -1.12
C PHE A 272 -20.96 18.68 -1.93
N ALA A 273 -19.75 18.26 -1.57
CA ALA A 273 -19.19 17.00 -2.00
C ALA A 273 -19.64 15.89 -1.04
N THR A 274 -20.45 14.96 -1.52
CA THR A 274 -20.96 13.83 -0.74
C THR A 274 -20.27 12.54 -1.15
N ALA A 275 -19.89 11.69 -0.19
CA ALA A 275 -19.44 10.34 -0.48
C ALA A 275 -20.57 9.49 -1.12
N ASP A 276 -20.23 8.70 -2.14
CA ASP A 276 -21.15 7.84 -2.90
C ASP A 276 -21.96 6.88 -2.00
N LEU A 277 -21.36 6.39 -0.90
CA LEU A 277 -22.02 5.49 0.06
C LEU A 277 -23.29 6.08 0.68
N ASN A 278 -23.34 7.40 0.89
CA ASN A 278 -24.51 8.04 1.49
C ASN A 278 -25.75 7.91 0.60
N GLU A 279 -25.56 7.91 -0.73
CA GLU A 279 -26.65 7.75 -1.69
C GLU A 279 -27.21 6.32 -1.68
N PHE A 280 -26.35 5.30 -1.52
CA PHE A 280 -26.80 3.91 -1.34
C PHE A 280 -27.60 3.73 -0.05
N TYR A 281 -27.10 4.23 1.09
CA TYR A 281 -27.83 4.15 2.35
C TYR A 281 -29.18 4.87 2.29
N ARG A 282 -29.22 6.07 1.69
CA ARG A 282 -30.46 6.82 1.48
C ARG A 282 -31.50 6.00 0.70
N ARG A 283 -31.08 5.34 -0.38
CA ARG A 283 -31.97 4.47 -1.18
C ARG A 283 -32.48 3.29 -0.36
N ILE A 284 -31.61 2.61 0.39
CA ILE A 284 -32.02 1.48 1.24
C ILE A 284 -33.04 1.93 2.29
N ILE A 285 -32.77 3.01 3.02
CA ILE A 285 -33.69 3.52 4.06
C ILE A 285 -35.04 3.93 3.46
N ASN A 286 -35.04 4.61 2.31
CA ASN A 286 -36.26 4.99 1.62
C ASN A 286 -37.11 3.77 1.21
N ARG A 287 -36.47 2.74 0.64
CA ARG A 287 -37.13 1.48 0.24
C ARG A 287 -37.63 0.71 1.44
N ASN A 288 -36.84 0.65 2.50
CA ASN A 288 -37.19 -0.04 3.74
C ASN A 288 -38.40 0.62 4.42
N ASN A 289 -38.38 1.93 4.59
CA ASN A 289 -39.50 2.69 5.18
C ASN A 289 -40.77 2.58 4.32
N ARG A 290 -40.63 2.59 2.99
CA ARG A 290 -41.75 2.36 2.08
C ARG A 290 -42.32 0.96 2.24
N LEU A 291 -41.47 -0.07 2.33
CA LEU A 291 -41.90 -1.45 2.55
C LEU A 291 -42.63 -1.60 3.89
N SER A 292 -42.12 -1.02 4.98
CA SER A 292 -42.78 -1.04 6.30
C SER A 292 -44.17 -0.39 6.24
N ARG A 293 -44.30 0.76 5.57
CA ARG A 293 -45.61 1.42 5.38
C ARG A 293 -46.57 0.59 4.54
N LEU A 294 -46.08 -0.06 3.48
CA LEU A 294 -46.92 -0.94 2.65
C LEU A 294 -47.41 -2.16 3.42
N LYS A 295 -46.57 -2.73 4.31
CA LYS A 295 -46.96 -3.81 5.21
C LYS A 295 -48.01 -3.36 6.22
N SER A 296 -47.87 -2.16 6.82
CA SER A 296 -48.85 -1.65 7.79
C SER A 296 -50.21 -1.35 7.17
N ILE A 297 -50.25 -0.99 5.88
CA ILE A 297 -51.49 -0.72 5.13
C ILE A 297 -52.08 -2.02 4.54
N LEU A 298 -51.43 -3.18 4.74
CA LEU A 298 -51.83 -4.46 4.14
C LEU A 298 -52.00 -4.36 2.61
N ALA A 299 -51.05 -3.69 1.94
CA ALA A 299 -51.07 -3.55 0.49
C ALA A 299 -51.03 -4.91 -0.22
N PRO A 300 -51.56 -5.03 -1.46
CA PRO A 300 -51.53 -6.27 -2.22
C PRO A 300 -50.13 -6.89 -2.34
N GLU A 301 -50.06 -8.22 -2.31
CA GLU A 301 -48.77 -8.95 -2.30
C GLU A 301 -47.85 -8.62 -3.47
N ILE A 302 -48.41 -8.34 -4.66
CA ILE A 302 -47.64 -8.00 -5.85
C ILE A 302 -46.79 -6.74 -5.60
N ILE A 303 -47.38 -5.73 -4.94
CA ILE A 303 -46.69 -4.48 -4.62
C ILE A 303 -45.61 -4.73 -3.56
N ILE A 304 -45.93 -5.52 -2.52
CA ILE A 304 -44.98 -5.89 -1.48
C ILE A 304 -43.79 -6.65 -2.06
N ARG A 305 -44.02 -7.62 -2.95
CA ARG A 305 -42.95 -8.40 -3.61
C ARG A 305 -42.07 -7.52 -4.49
N ASN A 306 -42.66 -6.59 -5.24
CA ASN A 306 -41.88 -5.64 -6.02
C ASN A 306 -41.00 -4.76 -5.13
N GLU A 307 -41.52 -4.26 -4.00
CA GLU A 307 -40.74 -3.45 -3.06
C GLU A 307 -39.65 -4.28 -2.35
N LYS A 308 -39.93 -5.54 -1.96
CA LYS A 308 -38.91 -6.48 -1.45
C LYS A 308 -37.81 -6.71 -2.48
N ARG A 309 -38.16 -6.90 -3.77
CA ARG A 309 -37.19 -7.00 -4.86
C ARG A 309 -36.35 -5.74 -4.97
N MET A 310 -36.97 -4.56 -4.98
CA MET A 310 -36.27 -3.26 -5.02
C MET A 310 -35.31 -3.06 -3.85
N LEU A 311 -35.70 -3.50 -2.64
CA LEU A 311 -34.83 -3.48 -1.46
C LEU A 311 -33.62 -4.40 -1.64
N GLN A 312 -33.81 -5.62 -2.14
CA GLN A 312 -32.72 -6.54 -2.45
C GLN A 312 -31.73 -5.91 -3.45
N GLU A 313 -32.20 -5.26 -4.52
CA GLU A 313 -31.28 -4.63 -5.49
C GLU A 313 -30.53 -3.43 -4.89
N ALA A 314 -31.17 -2.66 -4.01
CA ALA A 314 -30.54 -1.54 -3.34
C ALA A 314 -29.38 -1.99 -2.41
N VAL A 315 -29.57 -3.10 -1.70
CA VAL A 315 -28.54 -3.70 -0.84
C VAL A 315 -27.44 -4.38 -1.66
N ASP A 316 -27.81 -5.08 -2.75
CA ASP A 316 -26.83 -5.64 -3.69
C ASP A 316 -25.90 -4.54 -4.21
N ALA A 317 -26.46 -3.39 -4.61
CA ALA A 317 -25.68 -2.26 -5.12
C ALA A 317 -24.80 -1.57 -4.07
N LEU A 318 -25.21 -1.53 -2.79
CA LEU A 318 -24.36 -1.03 -1.70
C LEU A 318 -23.11 -1.91 -1.53
N MET A 319 -23.29 -3.22 -1.56
CA MET A 319 -22.20 -4.18 -1.35
C MET A 319 -21.29 -4.27 -2.57
N ASP A 320 -21.85 -4.45 -3.76
CA ASP A 320 -21.12 -4.69 -4.99
C ASP A 320 -21.92 -4.18 -6.21
N ASN A 321 -21.62 -2.95 -6.64
CA ASN A 321 -22.36 -2.28 -7.70
C ASN A 321 -21.91 -2.77 -9.09
N GLY A 322 -22.77 -3.55 -9.76
CA GLY A 322 -22.55 -4.02 -11.13
C GLY A 322 -22.55 -5.54 -11.28
N ARG A 323 -22.42 -6.29 -10.18
CA ARG A 323 -22.38 -7.76 -10.20
C ARG A 323 -23.64 -8.44 -10.74
N ARG A 324 -24.78 -7.76 -10.68
CA ARG A 324 -26.06 -8.24 -11.21
C ARG A 324 -26.35 -7.77 -12.65
N GLY A 325 -25.63 -6.76 -13.15
CA GLY A 325 -25.90 -6.14 -14.45
C GLY A 325 -25.73 -4.63 -14.40
N ARG A 326 -26.82 -3.88 -14.64
CA ARG A 326 -26.75 -2.41 -14.77
C ARG A 326 -26.26 -1.76 -13.48
N THR A 327 -25.18 -1.00 -13.60
CA THR A 327 -24.63 -0.23 -12.49
C THR A 327 -25.55 0.92 -12.13
N VAL A 328 -25.66 1.15 -10.82
CA VAL A 328 -26.32 2.33 -10.31
C VAL A 328 -25.42 3.54 -10.54
N VAL A 329 -25.95 4.53 -11.25
CA VAL A 329 -25.26 5.78 -11.56
C VAL A 329 -25.74 6.93 -10.68
N GLY A 330 -24.83 7.88 -10.43
CA GLY A 330 -25.12 9.14 -9.77
C GLY A 330 -25.60 10.22 -10.75
N ALA A 331 -25.74 11.46 -10.27
CA ALA A 331 -26.22 12.60 -11.06
C ALA A 331 -25.37 12.90 -12.32
N ASN A 332 -24.07 12.57 -12.29
CA ASN A 332 -23.15 12.80 -13.40
C ASN A 332 -23.04 11.59 -14.35
N ASN A 333 -24.00 10.66 -14.34
CA ASN A 333 -23.97 9.37 -15.07
C ASN A 333 -22.74 8.47 -14.78
N ARG A 334 -21.92 8.84 -13.79
CA ARG A 334 -20.81 8.03 -13.29
C ARG A 334 -21.35 6.92 -12.38
N PRO A 335 -20.86 5.68 -12.48
CA PRO A 335 -21.22 4.63 -11.53
C PRO A 335 -20.74 5.00 -10.12
N LEU A 336 -21.64 4.82 -9.15
CA LEU A 336 -21.33 5.03 -7.73
C LEU A 336 -20.38 3.93 -7.22
N LYS A 337 -19.38 4.29 -6.43
CA LYS A 337 -18.44 3.31 -5.83
C LYS A 337 -19.08 2.58 -4.65
N SER A 338 -19.15 1.25 -4.71
CA SER A 338 -19.67 0.37 -3.66
C SER A 338 -18.65 0.10 -2.55
N LEU A 339 -19.06 -0.64 -1.50
CA LEU A 339 -18.14 -1.05 -0.44
C LEU A 339 -17.01 -1.94 -0.95
N SER A 340 -17.29 -2.86 -1.88
CA SER A 340 -16.26 -3.71 -2.51
C SER A 340 -15.25 -2.87 -3.28
N ASP A 341 -15.72 -1.89 -4.08
CA ASP A 341 -14.85 -1.02 -4.90
C ASP A 341 -13.92 -0.13 -4.08
N ILE A 342 -14.32 0.22 -2.84
CA ILE A 342 -13.48 1.01 -1.93
C ILE A 342 -12.30 0.17 -1.45
N ILE A 343 -12.49 -1.14 -1.29
CA ILE A 343 -11.49 -2.06 -0.76
C ILE A 343 -10.57 -2.57 -1.87
N GLU A 344 -11.14 -2.97 -3.00
CA GLU A 344 -10.46 -3.63 -4.11
C GLU A 344 -9.89 -2.67 -5.16
N GLY A 345 -9.06 -3.20 -6.06
CA GLY A 345 -8.50 -2.46 -7.18
C GLY A 345 -7.27 -1.60 -6.86
N LYS A 346 -6.75 -0.90 -7.88
CA LYS A 346 -5.54 -0.05 -7.76
C LYS A 346 -5.77 1.18 -6.87
N GLN A 347 -6.97 1.76 -6.96
CA GLN A 347 -7.40 2.88 -6.10
C GLN A 347 -8.07 2.41 -4.80
N GLY A 348 -8.08 1.10 -4.52
CA GLY A 348 -8.64 0.54 -3.31
C GLY A 348 -7.77 0.82 -2.08
N ARG A 349 -8.36 0.73 -0.89
CA ARG A 349 -7.69 1.02 0.38
C ARG A 349 -6.43 0.19 0.60
N PHE A 350 -6.42 -1.09 0.24
CA PHE A 350 -5.26 -1.97 0.45
C PHE A 350 -4.03 -1.50 -0.33
N ARG A 351 -4.17 -1.20 -1.62
CA ARG A 351 -3.04 -0.81 -2.47
C ARG A 351 -2.67 0.66 -2.29
N GLN A 352 -3.65 1.56 -2.27
CA GLN A 352 -3.39 3.00 -2.31
C GLN A 352 -3.13 3.62 -0.93
N ASN A 353 -3.73 3.11 0.16
CA ASN A 353 -3.66 3.74 1.48
C ASN A 353 -2.89 2.93 2.54
N LEU A 354 -2.91 1.59 2.44
CA LEU A 354 -2.17 0.74 3.39
C LEU A 354 -0.73 0.54 2.94
N LEU A 355 -0.51 0.12 1.69
CA LEU A 355 0.83 -0.06 1.10
C LEU A 355 1.42 1.27 0.64
N GLY A 356 0.62 2.09 -0.06
CA GLY A 356 0.99 3.46 -0.38
C GLY A 356 0.61 4.40 0.77
N LYS A 357 1.58 5.13 1.31
CA LYS A 357 1.30 6.23 2.26
C LYS A 357 2.06 7.46 1.84
N ARG A 358 1.40 8.61 1.99
CA ARG A 358 2.10 9.89 2.01
C ARG A 358 2.74 10.03 3.37
N VAL A 359 3.99 10.41 3.39
CA VAL A 359 4.81 10.49 4.60
C VAL A 359 5.26 11.94 4.75
N ASP A 360 5.17 12.45 5.97
CA ASP A 360 5.72 13.76 6.33
C ASP A 360 7.26 13.71 6.34
N TYR A 361 7.94 14.85 6.51
CA TYR A 361 9.41 14.92 6.46
C TYR A 361 10.01 14.37 5.16
N SER A 362 9.34 14.68 4.05
CA SER A 362 9.79 14.36 2.71
C SER A 362 9.79 15.58 1.80
N GLY A 363 10.72 15.60 0.85
CA GLY A 363 10.88 16.67 -0.13
C GLY A 363 11.18 16.09 -1.51
N ARG A 364 11.06 16.90 -2.56
CA ARG A 364 11.46 16.52 -3.92
C ARG A 364 12.10 17.71 -4.61
N SER A 365 13.21 17.47 -5.31
CA SER A 365 13.78 18.45 -6.25
C SER A 365 14.49 17.75 -7.40
N VAL A 366 14.86 18.55 -8.40
CA VAL A 366 15.69 18.15 -9.54
C VAL A 366 17.11 17.86 -9.07
N ILE A 367 17.74 16.85 -9.66
CA ILE A 367 19.12 16.49 -9.38
C ILE A 367 20.09 17.17 -10.34
N VAL A 368 21.27 17.52 -9.84
CA VAL A 368 22.39 18.10 -10.59
C VAL A 368 23.68 17.38 -10.19
N VAL A 369 24.66 17.41 -11.08
CA VAL A 369 25.97 16.79 -10.86
C VAL A 369 26.70 17.44 -9.69
N GLY A 370 27.20 16.63 -8.76
CA GLY A 370 28.07 17.05 -7.65
C GLY A 370 29.41 16.30 -7.67
N PRO A 371 30.33 16.61 -8.61
CA PRO A 371 31.56 15.83 -8.79
C PRO A 371 32.56 15.99 -7.64
N SER A 372 32.46 17.05 -6.84
CA SER A 372 33.32 17.29 -5.68
C SER A 372 32.87 16.58 -4.41
N LEU A 373 31.70 15.95 -4.41
CA LEU A 373 31.15 15.25 -3.25
C LEU A 373 31.89 13.93 -3.05
N LYS A 374 31.92 13.43 -1.81
CA LYS A 374 32.32 12.04 -1.55
C LYS A 374 31.16 11.09 -1.87
N LEU A 375 31.45 9.82 -2.09
CA LEU A 375 30.44 8.81 -2.47
C LEU A 375 29.29 8.68 -1.47
N HIS A 376 29.54 8.89 -0.17
CA HIS A 376 28.53 8.86 0.88
C HIS A 376 27.77 10.17 1.07
N GLN A 377 28.11 11.23 0.36
CA GLN A 377 27.57 12.57 0.59
C GLN A 377 26.59 12.97 -0.51
N CYS A 378 25.58 13.77 -0.15
CA CYS A 378 24.71 14.43 -1.10
C CYS A 378 24.58 15.92 -0.78
N GLY A 379 24.45 16.77 -1.80
CA GLY A 379 24.16 18.18 -1.58
C GLY A 379 22.66 18.42 -1.42
N LEU A 380 22.24 18.95 -0.26
CA LEU A 380 20.87 19.30 0.03
C LEU A 380 20.67 20.84 0.02
N PRO A 381 19.70 21.38 -0.74
CA PRO A 381 19.39 22.80 -0.75
C PRO A 381 19.05 23.35 0.63
N ARG A 382 19.58 24.54 0.98
CA ARG A 382 19.32 25.20 2.27
C ARG A 382 17.82 25.37 2.60
N GLU A 383 17.03 25.84 1.63
CA GLU A 383 15.57 26.03 1.80
C GLU A 383 14.86 24.70 2.11
N MET A 384 15.20 23.63 1.38
CA MET A 384 14.61 22.31 1.58
C MET A 384 15.02 21.72 2.93
N ALA A 385 16.31 21.82 3.28
CA ALA A 385 16.84 21.31 4.53
C ALA A 385 16.17 21.99 5.73
N LEU A 386 15.96 23.31 5.67
CA LEU A 386 15.30 24.06 6.74
C LEU A 386 13.86 23.59 7.00
N GLU A 387 13.10 23.30 5.95
CA GLU A 387 11.73 22.77 6.07
C GLU A 387 11.71 21.33 6.60
N LEU A 388 12.59 20.46 6.08
CA LEU A 388 12.69 19.06 6.52
C LEU A 388 13.12 18.94 7.98
N PHE A 389 14.07 19.75 8.42
CA PHE A 389 14.64 19.69 9.76
C PHE A 389 14.05 20.72 10.74
N GLN A 390 12.97 21.42 10.35
CA GLN A 390 12.41 22.54 11.11
C GLN A 390 12.19 22.24 12.60
N PRO A 391 11.60 21.09 13.02
CA PRO A 391 11.38 20.81 14.44
C PRO A 391 12.69 20.63 15.22
N PHE A 392 13.71 20.05 14.60
CA PHE A 392 15.02 19.84 15.21
C PHE A 392 15.75 21.17 15.39
N VAL A 393 15.67 22.06 14.40
CA VAL A 393 16.23 23.42 14.48
C VAL A 393 15.55 24.21 15.61
N ILE A 394 14.21 24.17 15.68
CA ILE A 394 13.46 24.85 16.77
C ILE A 394 13.91 24.34 18.14
N HIS A 395 14.06 23.03 18.29
CA HIS A 395 14.50 22.44 19.55
C HIS A 395 15.91 22.90 19.94
N ARG A 396 16.85 22.90 18.98
CA ARG A 396 18.25 23.29 19.22
C ARG A 396 18.41 24.78 19.52
N LEU A 397 17.64 25.66 18.85
CA LEU A 397 17.57 27.09 19.15
C LEU A 397 17.12 27.38 20.60
N ILE A 398 16.18 26.58 21.11
CA ILE A 398 15.70 26.71 22.49
C ILE A 398 16.76 26.21 23.48
N LEU A 399 17.39 25.06 23.19
CA LEU A 399 18.46 24.50 24.03
C LEU A 399 19.68 25.42 24.16
N GLN A 400 20.06 26.10 23.07
CA GLN A 400 21.17 27.07 23.08
C GLN A 400 20.81 28.41 23.73
N GLY A 401 19.56 28.61 24.15
CA GLY A 401 19.12 29.86 24.79
C GLY A 401 18.96 31.05 23.82
N LEU A 402 19.05 30.84 22.51
CA LEU A 402 18.81 31.87 21.50
C LEU A 402 17.34 32.31 21.49
N VAL A 403 16.44 31.41 21.86
CA VAL A 403 15.00 31.66 21.86
C VAL A 403 14.28 30.96 23.02
N ASN A 404 13.35 31.66 23.68
CA ASN A 404 12.61 31.10 24.81
C ASN A 404 11.35 30.31 24.42
N ASN A 405 10.73 30.62 23.27
CA ASN A 405 9.41 30.10 22.87
C ASN A 405 9.41 29.55 21.44
N ILE A 406 8.64 28.48 21.20
CA ILE A 406 8.45 27.89 19.85
C ILE A 406 7.96 28.93 18.82
N LYS A 407 7.04 29.82 19.22
CA LYS A 407 6.53 30.88 18.32
C LYS A 407 7.61 31.88 17.92
N ALA A 408 8.50 32.23 18.86
CA ALA A 408 9.61 33.11 18.57
C ALA A 408 10.63 32.42 17.64
N ALA A 409 10.87 31.12 17.83
CA ALA A 409 11.78 30.35 16.96
C ALA A 409 11.24 30.27 15.53
N LYS A 410 9.94 30.02 15.36
CA LYS A 410 9.29 30.09 14.05
C LYS A 410 9.42 31.47 13.39
N LYS A 411 9.33 32.55 14.17
CA LYS A 411 9.50 33.92 13.66
C LYS A 411 10.95 34.20 13.23
N LEU A 412 11.95 33.67 13.93
CA LEU A 412 13.35 33.78 13.51
C LEU A 412 13.63 33.00 12.22
N ILE A 413 13.10 31.76 12.13
CA ILE A 413 13.19 30.93 10.92
C ILE A 413 12.57 31.66 9.72
N GLN A 414 11.38 32.27 9.88
CA GLN A 414 10.74 33.05 8.82
C GLN A 414 11.52 34.30 8.40
N LYS A 415 12.37 34.84 9.28
CA LYS A 415 13.23 36.00 8.99
C LYS A 415 14.55 35.62 8.32
N ASN A 416 14.87 34.33 8.17
CA ASN A 416 16.12 33.82 7.58
C ASN A 416 17.39 34.41 8.24
N GLU A 417 17.41 34.51 9.57
CA GLU A 417 18.56 35.01 10.31
C GLU A 417 19.78 34.07 10.19
N LEU A 418 20.99 34.64 10.15
CA LEU A 418 22.24 33.90 9.92
C LEU A 418 22.49 32.80 10.97
N ALA A 419 22.10 33.05 12.23
CA ALA A 419 22.23 32.08 13.32
C ALA A 419 21.41 30.79 13.09
N VAL A 420 20.36 30.84 12.26
CA VAL A 420 19.57 29.64 11.94
C VAL A 420 20.37 28.69 11.05
N TRP A 421 21.20 29.23 10.14
CA TRP A 421 22.00 28.41 9.22
C TRP A 421 23.10 27.65 9.93
N THR A 422 23.79 28.28 10.89
CA THR A 422 24.82 27.61 11.70
C THR A 422 24.20 26.47 12.52
N VAL A 423 23.03 26.70 13.12
CA VAL A 423 22.31 25.67 13.88
C VAL A 423 21.82 24.55 12.96
N LEU A 424 21.39 24.88 11.74
CA LEU A 424 20.97 23.88 10.76
C LEU A 424 22.14 22.97 10.34
N GLU A 425 23.33 23.53 10.08
CA GLU A 425 24.54 22.76 9.77
C GLU A 425 24.88 21.79 10.91
N GLU A 426 24.79 22.25 12.16
CA GLU A 426 25.03 21.41 13.32
C GLU A 426 23.98 20.28 13.50
N VAL A 427 22.73 20.50 13.12
CA VAL A 427 21.66 19.49 13.18
C VAL A 427 21.83 18.44 12.09
N ILE A 428 22.24 18.86 10.90
CA ILE A 428 22.42 17.98 9.75
C ILE A 428 23.66 17.10 9.91
N HIS A 429 24.69 17.60 10.59
CA HIS A 429 25.91 16.86 10.80
C HIS A 429 25.65 15.53 11.53
N GLY A 430 25.87 14.42 10.84
CA GLY A 430 25.62 13.08 11.34
C GLY A 430 24.19 12.56 11.20
N HIS A 431 23.29 13.31 10.54
CA HIS A 431 21.91 12.87 10.29
C HIS A 431 21.76 12.40 8.82
N PRO A 432 21.73 11.09 8.53
CA PRO A 432 21.62 10.60 7.16
C PRO A 432 20.24 10.88 6.55
N VAL A 433 20.18 11.11 5.25
CA VAL A 433 18.94 11.24 4.48
C VAL A 433 18.83 10.16 3.43
N LEU A 434 17.61 9.73 3.12
CA LEU A 434 17.34 8.75 2.07
C LEU A 434 16.97 9.46 0.78
N LEU A 435 17.69 9.17 -0.30
CA LEU A 435 17.33 9.57 -1.65
C LEU A 435 16.63 8.43 -2.37
N ASN A 436 15.57 8.76 -3.10
CA ASN A 436 14.75 7.81 -3.83
C ASN A 436 14.36 8.37 -5.20
N ARG A 437 14.61 7.60 -6.27
CA ARG A 437 14.12 7.90 -7.62
C ARG A 437 12.95 7.00 -7.99
N ALA A 438 11.83 7.62 -8.38
CA ALA A 438 10.68 6.89 -8.90
C ALA A 438 10.81 6.72 -10.42
N PRO A 439 10.54 5.52 -10.98
CA PRO A 439 10.10 4.30 -10.32
C PRO A 439 11.26 3.51 -9.66
N THR A 440 10.99 2.94 -8.48
CA THR A 440 11.94 2.05 -7.78
C THR A 440 11.84 0.63 -8.31
N LEU A 441 12.82 0.19 -9.09
CA LEU A 441 12.86 -1.17 -9.68
C LEU A 441 13.51 -2.22 -8.77
N HIS A 442 14.49 -1.80 -7.97
CA HIS A 442 15.29 -2.65 -7.09
C HIS A 442 15.70 -1.87 -5.83
N ARG A 443 16.25 -2.58 -4.83
CA ARG A 443 16.67 -1.99 -3.55
C ARG A 443 17.61 -0.79 -3.68
N LEU A 444 18.48 -0.78 -4.70
CA LEU A 444 19.48 0.28 -4.92
C LEU A 444 18.87 1.61 -5.38
N GLY A 445 17.58 1.62 -5.72
CA GLY A 445 16.85 2.85 -6.02
C GLY A 445 16.52 3.69 -4.78
N ILE A 446 16.87 3.20 -3.58
CA ILE A 446 16.83 3.95 -2.33
C ILE A 446 18.17 3.78 -1.62
N GLN A 447 18.88 4.88 -1.35
CA GLN A 447 20.15 4.86 -0.63
C GLN A 447 20.24 6.01 0.36
N ALA A 448 21.05 5.82 1.39
CA ALA A 448 21.33 6.82 2.40
C ALA A 448 22.59 7.62 2.07
N PHE A 449 22.53 8.91 2.36
CA PHE A 449 23.63 9.85 2.19
C PHE A 449 23.73 10.79 3.38
N GLU A 450 24.93 11.29 3.65
CA GLU A 450 25.13 12.40 4.56
C GLU A 450 24.88 13.72 3.83
N PRO A 451 23.97 14.58 4.31
CA PRO A 451 23.66 15.83 3.64
C PRO A 451 24.75 16.87 3.88
N LEU A 452 25.14 17.56 2.82
CA LEU A 452 25.90 18.80 2.87
C LEU A 452 25.01 19.94 2.37
N LEU A 453 25.00 21.07 3.08
CA LEU A 453 24.23 22.22 2.64
C LEU A 453 24.84 22.81 1.37
N VAL A 454 23.99 22.99 0.35
CA VAL A 454 24.38 23.63 -0.91
C VAL A 454 23.48 24.82 -1.21
N GLU A 455 24.05 25.78 -1.93
CA GLU A 455 23.29 26.91 -2.48
C GLU A 455 22.51 26.49 -3.73
N GLY A 456 21.41 27.18 -3.98
CA GLY A 456 20.45 26.85 -5.04
C GLY A 456 19.31 25.95 -4.55
N ARG A 457 18.56 25.39 -5.50
CA ARG A 457 17.35 24.58 -5.25
C ARG A 457 17.45 23.13 -5.69
N ALA A 458 18.54 22.75 -6.36
CA ALA A 458 18.75 21.40 -6.87
C ALA A 458 19.57 20.54 -5.91
N ILE A 459 19.26 19.25 -5.87
CA ILE A 459 20.02 18.26 -5.08
C ILE A 459 21.28 17.91 -5.86
N LYS A 460 22.45 17.98 -5.23
CA LYS A 460 23.71 17.54 -5.86
C LYS A 460 23.96 16.07 -5.56
N LEU A 461 24.16 15.26 -6.60
CA LEU A 461 24.41 13.83 -6.47
C LEU A 461 25.77 13.45 -7.05
N HIS A 462 26.41 12.46 -6.43
CA HIS A 462 27.66 11.90 -6.93
C HIS A 462 27.43 11.10 -8.23
N PRO A 463 28.19 11.36 -9.32
CA PRO A 463 27.98 10.71 -10.63
C PRO A 463 28.00 9.17 -10.61
N LEU A 464 28.92 8.57 -9.84
CA LEU A 464 29.05 7.11 -9.74
C LEU A 464 27.81 6.39 -9.22
N VAL A 465 26.89 7.09 -8.54
CA VAL A 465 25.67 6.47 -7.99
C VAL A 465 24.50 6.55 -8.97
N CYS A 466 24.61 7.35 -10.04
CA CYS A 466 23.57 7.48 -11.06
C CYS A 466 23.14 6.14 -11.69
N PRO A 467 24.05 5.20 -12.04
CA PRO A 467 23.67 3.88 -12.52
C PRO A 467 22.77 3.10 -11.54
N ALA A 468 23.06 3.21 -10.23
CA ALA A 468 22.28 2.54 -9.19
C ALA A 468 20.86 3.10 -9.06
N PHE A 469 20.64 4.39 -9.36
CA PHE A 469 19.31 4.99 -9.45
C PHE A 469 18.69 4.91 -10.86
N ASN A 470 19.44 4.43 -11.84
CA ASN A 470 19.17 4.54 -13.27
C ASN A 470 18.93 6.00 -13.73
N ALA A 471 19.54 6.97 -13.03
CA ALA A 471 19.25 8.39 -13.15
C ALA A 471 20.20 9.11 -14.11
N ASP A 472 19.72 10.17 -14.72
CA ASP A 472 20.49 11.13 -15.51
C ASP A 472 20.23 12.58 -15.03
N PHE A 473 20.86 13.56 -15.67
CA PHE A 473 20.82 14.96 -15.23
C PHE A 473 20.03 15.84 -16.21
N ASP A 474 19.01 15.31 -16.87
CA ASP A 474 18.21 15.98 -17.91
C ASP A 474 16.94 16.67 -17.38
N GLY A 475 16.70 16.61 -16.06
CA GLY A 475 15.46 17.08 -15.42
C GLY A 475 14.87 16.08 -14.43
N ASP A 476 15.47 14.90 -14.31
CA ASP A 476 15.18 13.89 -13.30
C ASP A 476 15.05 14.48 -11.88
N GLN A 477 14.08 13.94 -11.13
CA GLN A 477 13.75 14.37 -9.78
C GLN A 477 13.91 13.24 -8.78
N MET A 478 14.48 13.54 -7.62
CA MET A 478 14.58 12.60 -6.51
C MET A 478 13.79 13.09 -5.31
N ALA A 479 13.18 12.14 -4.61
CA ALA A 479 12.56 12.36 -3.31
C ALA A 479 13.60 12.18 -2.20
N VAL A 480 13.55 13.05 -1.20
CA VAL A 480 14.35 13.01 0.02
C VAL A 480 13.43 12.61 1.17
N HIS A 481 13.89 11.68 2.01
CA HIS A 481 13.20 11.31 3.26
C HIS A 481 14.16 11.39 4.44
N VAL A 482 13.70 11.90 5.57
CA VAL A 482 14.49 12.01 6.80
C VAL A 482 14.11 10.89 7.78
N PRO A 483 15.03 9.96 8.11
CA PRO A 483 14.84 9.00 9.20
C PRO A 483 14.75 9.74 10.54
N LEU A 484 13.68 9.54 11.31
CA LEU A 484 13.47 10.30 12.56
C LEU A 484 14.00 9.58 13.80
N SER A 485 13.76 8.28 13.94
CA SER A 485 14.20 7.52 15.11
C SER A 485 15.69 7.18 15.04
N LEU A 486 16.32 6.97 16.20
CA LEU A 486 17.75 6.64 16.27
C LEU A 486 18.03 5.27 15.64
N GLU A 487 17.10 4.33 15.77
CA GLU A 487 17.19 3.01 15.14
C GLU A 487 17.18 3.14 13.62
N ALA A 488 16.25 3.93 13.06
CA ALA A 488 16.16 4.15 11.62
C ALA A 488 17.38 4.92 11.06
N GLN A 489 17.91 5.89 11.82
CA GLN A 489 19.16 6.57 11.45
C GLN A 489 20.35 5.61 11.46
N SER A 490 20.41 4.71 12.45
CA SER A 490 21.47 3.69 12.55
C SER A 490 21.39 2.66 11.43
N GLU A 491 20.19 2.17 11.11
CA GLU A 491 19.94 1.28 9.97
C GLU A 491 20.32 1.95 8.64
N ALA A 492 19.93 3.21 8.45
CA ALA A 492 20.28 3.96 7.25
C ALA A 492 21.81 4.07 7.09
N ARG A 493 22.53 4.32 8.19
CA ARG A 493 23.99 4.45 8.18
C ARG A 493 24.71 3.10 7.97
N LEU A 494 24.28 2.04 8.65
CA LEU A 494 24.95 0.75 8.60
C LEU A 494 24.62 -0.06 7.33
N LEU A 495 23.38 0.03 6.84
CA LEU A 495 22.90 -0.85 5.77
C LEU A 495 22.68 -0.12 4.44
N MET A 496 22.24 1.14 4.48
CA MET A 496 21.74 1.83 3.27
C MET A 496 22.71 2.85 2.68
N LEU A 497 23.82 3.14 3.35
CA LEU A 497 24.80 4.14 2.91
C LEU A 497 25.41 3.74 1.55
N ALA A 498 25.52 4.69 0.62
CA ALA A 498 25.87 4.40 -0.77
C ALA A 498 27.15 3.55 -1.00
N PRO A 499 28.26 3.74 -0.28
CA PRO A 499 29.47 2.91 -0.38
C PRO A 499 29.28 1.45 0.01
N HIS A 500 28.34 1.13 0.91
CA HIS A 500 28.05 -0.27 1.26
C HIS A 500 27.35 -1.02 0.11
N ASN A 501 26.77 -0.26 -0.83
CA ASN A 501 25.98 -0.77 -1.95
C ASN A 501 26.79 -0.82 -3.26
N PHE A 502 28.03 -1.29 -3.20
CA PHE A 502 28.94 -1.36 -4.35
C PHE A 502 28.55 -2.44 -5.38
N LEU A 503 28.06 -3.59 -4.92
CA LEU A 503 27.75 -4.75 -5.75
C LEU A 503 26.26 -4.86 -6.08
N SER A 504 25.97 -5.33 -7.29
CA SER A 504 24.63 -5.73 -7.70
C SER A 504 24.14 -6.93 -6.89
N PRO A 505 22.95 -6.87 -6.27
CA PRO A 505 22.38 -8.02 -5.60
C PRO A 505 22.04 -9.18 -6.56
N ALA A 506 21.87 -8.90 -7.86
CA ALA A 506 21.46 -9.91 -8.84
C ALA A 506 22.65 -10.68 -9.44
N THR A 507 23.75 -9.98 -9.75
CA THR A 507 24.89 -10.56 -10.48
C THR A 507 26.18 -10.62 -9.68
N GLY A 508 26.27 -9.90 -8.55
CA GLY A 508 27.52 -9.74 -7.80
C GLY A 508 28.56 -8.89 -8.51
N GLN A 509 28.23 -8.27 -9.65
CA GLN A 509 29.12 -7.34 -10.36
C GLN A 509 29.07 -5.94 -9.75
N PRO A 510 30.16 -5.16 -9.83
CA PRO A 510 30.18 -3.78 -9.34
C PRO A 510 29.25 -2.88 -10.16
N ILE A 511 28.41 -2.11 -9.47
CA ILE A 511 27.49 -1.14 -10.11
C ILE A 511 28.11 0.25 -10.17
N LEU A 512 28.94 0.60 -9.18
CA LEU A 512 29.58 1.91 -9.06
C LEU A 512 30.83 2.00 -9.94
N MET A 513 30.68 1.68 -11.22
CA MET A 513 31.75 1.78 -12.22
C MET A 513 31.79 3.20 -12.83
N PRO A 514 32.98 3.70 -13.18
CA PRO A 514 33.09 4.95 -13.92
C PRO A 514 32.35 4.83 -15.26
N SER A 515 31.64 5.88 -15.64
CA SER A 515 30.86 5.95 -16.88
C SER A 515 31.33 7.09 -17.77
N GLN A 516 31.13 6.93 -19.09
CA GLN A 516 31.27 8.00 -20.10
C GLN A 516 32.62 8.75 -19.99
N ASP A 517 32.59 10.03 -19.59
CA ASP A 517 33.75 10.92 -19.56
C ASP A 517 34.88 10.41 -18.66
N MET A 518 34.54 9.75 -17.54
CA MET A 518 35.55 9.18 -16.63
C MET A 518 36.36 8.07 -17.34
N VAL A 519 35.67 7.23 -18.11
CA VAL A 519 36.30 6.15 -18.88
C VAL A 519 37.12 6.74 -20.02
N LEU A 520 36.60 7.76 -20.71
CA LEU A 520 37.31 8.45 -21.78
C LEU A 520 38.60 9.11 -21.27
N GLY A 521 38.57 9.75 -20.09
CA GLY A 521 39.75 10.35 -19.47
C GLY A 521 40.81 9.31 -19.11
N CYS A 522 40.42 8.19 -18.50
CA CYS A 522 41.34 7.09 -18.19
C CYS A 522 41.91 6.46 -19.47
N TYR A 523 41.07 6.26 -20.49
CA TYR A 523 41.49 5.76 -21.79
C TYR A 523 42.49 6.71 -22.44
N TYR A 524 42.19 8.01 -22.47
CA TYR A 524 43.08 9.02 -23.01
C TYR A 524 44.45 8.99 -22.33
N LEU A 525 44.52 9.00 -20.99
CA LEU A 525 45.79 8.92 -20.25
C LEU A 525 46.63 7.68 -20.59
N THR A 526 45.98 6.55 -20.86
CA THR A 526 46.65 5.27 -21.12
C THR A 526 46.87 4.95 -22.60
N ALA A 527 46.25 5.73 -23.51
CA ALA A 527 46.28 5.51 -24.93
C ALA A 527 47.68 5.73 -25.54
N ASN A 528 47.96 4.98 -26.60
CA ASN A 528 49.20 5.09 -27.36
C ASN A 528 48.99 6.04 -28.53
N ASN A 529 49.77 7.12 -28.60
CA ASN A 529 49.77 8.01 -29.75
C ASN A 529 51.15 8.01 -30.43
N PRO A 530 51.33 7.31 -31.57
CA PRO A 530 52.62 7.23 -32.25
C PRO A 530 53.09 8.56 -32.85
N SER A 531 52.21 9.55 -33.00
CA SER A 531 52.57 10.90 -33.48
C SER A 531 53.21 11.78 -32.41
N SER A 532 53.12 11.39 -31.14
CA SER A 532 53.66 12.12 -30.00
C SER A 532 55.10 11.67 -29.73
N GLN A 533 56.07 12.44 -30.22
CA GLN A 533 57.49 12.07 -30.19
C GLN A 533 58.36 12.99 -29.31
N LYS A 534 57.81 14.07 -28.75
CA LYS A 534 58.61 15.01 -27.97
C LYS A 534 59.09 14.33 -26.68
N GLY A 535 60.41 14.14 -26.59
CA GLY A 535 61.06 13.47 -25.47
C GLY A 535 60.93 11.94 -25.46
N ALA A 536 60.59 11.32 -26.60
CA ALA A 536 60.57 9.87 -26.72
C ALA A 536 61.97 9.26 -26.53
N GLY A 537 62.06 8.17 -25.78
CA GLY A 537 63.30 7.42 -25.52
C GLY A 537 64.19 7.98 -24.41
N HIS A 538 63.78 9.04 -23.69
CA HIS A 538 64.50 9.52 -22.51
C HIS A 538 64.46 8.51 -21.37
N TYR A 539 65.55 8.48 -20.60
CA TYR A 539 65.71 7.69 -19.39
C TYR A 539 65.52 8.56 -18.15
N PHE A 540 64.67 8.11 -17.22
CA PHE A 540 64.40 8.77 -15.95
C PHE A 540 64.79 7.87 -14.77
N ALA A 541 65.27 8.50 -13.70
CA ALA A 541 65.71 7.81 -12.48
C ALA A 541 64.56 7.44 -11.55
N SER A 542 63.45 8.19 -11.60
CA SER A 542 62.26 7.94 -10.78
C SER A 542 60.96 8.29 -11.53
N LEU A 543 59.83 7.77 -11.04
CA LEU A 543 58.49 8.14 -11.54
C LEU A 543 58.19 9.64 -11.33
N GLU A 544 58.69 10.23 -10.24
CA GLU A 544 58.50 11.64 -9.93
C GLU A 544 59.25 12.55 -10.90
N ASP A 545 60.49 12.19 -11.28
CA ASP A 545 61.27 12.94 -12.28
C ASP A 545 60.57 12.97 -13.64
N ALA A 546 59.97 11.84 -14.05
CA ALA A 546 59.19 11.76 -15.28
C ALA A 546 57.97 12.70 -15.23
N LEU A 547 57.25 12.74 -14.10
CA LEU A 547 56.12 13.66 -13.91
C LEU A 547 56.56 15.13 -13.88
N LEU A 548 57.70 15.44 -13.27
CA LEU A 548 58.26 16.80 -13.26
C LEU A 548 58.63 17.25 -14.68
N ALA A 549 59.25 16.36 -15.48
CA ALA A 549 59.58 16.64 -16.87
C ALA A 549 58.31 16.87 -17.73
N TYR A 550 57.22 16.15 -17.43
CA TYR A 550 55.92 16.38 -18.06
C TYR A 550 55.33 17.74 -17.67
N GLN A 551 55.37 18.11 -16.39
CA GLN A 551 54.93 19.43 -15.91
C GLN A 551 55.72 20.58 -16.55
N GLN A 552 57.01 20.37 -16.83
CA GLN A 552 57.87 21.31 -17.54
C GLN A 552 57.69 21.28 -19.08
N GLN A 553 56.73 20.53 -19.60
CA GLN A 553 56.43 20.39 -21.03
C GLN A 553 57.62 19.89 -21.89
N ARG A 554 58.56 19.16 -21.27
CA ARG A 554 59.72 18.57 -21.96
C ARG A 554 59.41 17.23 -22.61
N ILE A 555 58.46 16.49 -22.06
CA ILE A 555 57.93 15.25 -22.62
C ILE A 555 56.44 15.39 -22.90
N ASP A 556 55.96 14.76 -23.96
CA ASP A 556 54.53 14.66 -24.22
C ASP A 556 53.88 13.54 -23.38
N MET A 557 52.55 13.62 -23.19
CA MET A 557 51.79 12.66 -22.37
C MET A 557 51.90 11.21 -22.87
N HIS A 558 51.88 11.00 -24.19
CA HIS A 558 51.88 9.68 -24.82
C HIS A 558 53.26 9.26 -25.36
N ALA A 559 54.29 10.08 -25.15
CA ALA A 559 55.65 9.74 -25.56
C ALA A 559 56.18 8.56 -24.73
N TYR A 560 56.75 7.57 -25.39
CA TYR A 560 57.36 6.43 -24.71
C TYR A 560 58.67 6.84 -24.04
N ILE A 561 58.76 6.59 -22.74
CA ILE A 561 59.92 6.91 -21.90
C ILE A 561 60.36 5.66 -21.13
N TRP A 562 61.65 5.61 -20.79
CA TRP A 562 62.23 4.58 -19.94
C TRP A 562 62.36 5.10 -18.53
N VAL A 563 61.72 4.44 -17.56
CA VAL A 563 61.77 4.86 -16.16
C VAL A 563 62.28 3.71 -15.32
N ARG A 564 63.23 4.01 -14.43
CA ARG A 564 63.67 3.04 -13.41
C ARG A 564 62.54 2.78 -12.42
N PHE A 565 62.24 1.51 -12.18
CA PHE A 565 61.18 1.10 -11.28
C PHE A 565 61.65 -0.09 -10.43
N ASP A 566 61.68 0.12 -9.12
CA ASP A 566 62.19 -0.87 -8.16
C ASP A 566 61.07 -1.78 -7.59
N GLY A 567 59.83 -1.67 -8.08
CA GLY A 567 58.68 -2.47 -7.65
C GLY A 567 58.46 -3.76 -8.47
N ILE A 568 57.59 -4.64 -7.97
CA ILE A 568 57.21 -5.88 -8.66
C ILE A 568 56.36 -5.52 -9.89
N VAL A 569 56.80 -5.97 -11.06
CA VAL A 569 56.02 -5.92 -12.29
C VAL A 569 55.41 -7.29 -12.52
N ASN A 570 54.08 -7.37 -12.51
CA ASN A 570 53.37 -8.58 -12.86
C ASN A 570 53.46 -8.81 -14.37
N ASP A 571 54.37 -9.68 -14.79
CA ASP A 571 54.46 -10.12 -16.18
C ASP A 571 53.28 -11.06 -16.48
N ASN A 572 52.27 -10.58 -17.19
CA ASN A 572 51.23 -11.43 -17.74
C ASN A 572 51.78 -12.23 -18.94
N ASN A 573 52.53 -13.29 -18.63
CA ASN A 573 52.83 -14.54 -19.35
C ASN A 573 53.02 -14.64 -20.88
N ASN A 574 52.90 -13.61 -21.73
CA ASN A 574 53.06 -13.80 -23.20
C ASN A 574 53.95 -12.81 -23.96
N ASP A 575 54.49 -11.74 -23.34
CA ASP A 575 55.27 -10.70 -24.08
C ASP A 575 56.77 -10.63 -23.70
N ASN A 576 57.33 -11.66 -23.07
CA ASN A 576 58.75 -11.73 -22.74
C ASN A 576 59.60 -12.28 -23.89
N VAL A 577 59.50 -11.66 -25.08
CA VAL A 577 60.48 -11.92 -26.15
C VAL A 577 61.77 -11.17 -25.81
N LEU A 578 62.82 -11.92 -25.52
CA LEU A 578 64.15 -11.36 -25.28
C LEU A 578 64.71 -10.86 -26.60
N LEU A 579 64.90 -9.54 -26.72
CA LEU A 579 65.34 -8.88 -27.95
C LEU A 579 66.87 -8.80 -28.03
N HIS A 580 67.54 -8.52 -26.90
CA HIS A 580 68.99 -8.39 -26.85
C HIS A 580 69.52 -8.76 -25.46
N GLN A 581 70.61 -9.55 -25.44
CA GLN A 581 71.38 -9.84 -24.23
C GLN A 581 72.81 -9.39 -24.46
N SER A 582 73.31 -8.49 -23.61
CA SER A 582 74.72 -8.08 -23.61
C SER A 582 75.34 -8.33 -22.24
N THR A 583 76.55 -8.88 -22.25
CA THR A 583 77.38 -9.06 -21.06
C THR A 583 78.54 -8.08 -21.12
N ASP A 584 78.67 -7.21 -20.12
CA ASP A 584 79.78 -6.26 -20.02
C ASP A 584 81.03 -6.98 -19.46
N ASP A 585 82.24 -6.44 -19.74
CA ASP A 585 83.53 -6.97 -19.25
C ASP A 585 83.63 -7.04 -17.71
N THR A 586 82.72 -6.34 -17.01
CA THR A 586 82.57 -6.31 -15.55
C THR A 586 81.68 -7.43 -15.00
N GLY A 587 81.04 -8.25 -15.86
CA GLY A 587 80.23 -9.41 -15.48
C GLY A 587 78.77 -9.10 -15.15
N HIS A 588 78.24 -7.95 -15.56
CA HIS A 588 76.81 -7.64 -15.49
C HIS A 588 76.11 -8.08 -16.79
N THR A 589 74.95 -8.72 -16.68
CA THR A 589 74.10 -9.13 -17.80
C THR A 589 72.97 -8.12 -17.96
N THR A 590 72.87 -7.46 -19.13
CA THR A 590 71.71 -6.64 -19.48
C THR A 590 70.78 -7.44 -20.37
N LEU A 591 69.57 -7.73 -19.88
CA LEU A 591 68.49 -8.39 -20.61
C LEU A 591 67.50 -7.33 -21.08
N THR A 592 67.39 -7.13 -22.39
CA THR A 592 66.47 -6.17 -23.02
C THR A 592 65.27 -6.93 -23.58
N PHE A 593 64.10 -6.67 -23.01
CA PHE A 593 62.79 -7.09 -23.51
C PHE A 593 62.10 -5.91 -24.23
N GLN A 594 60.95 -6.17 -24.86
CA GLN A 594 60.20 -5.14 -25.60
C GLN A 594 59.78 -3.94 -24.73
N ASP A 595 59.34 -4.20 -23.50
CA ASP A 595 58.83 -3.18 -22.57
C ASP A 595 59.61 -3.11 -21.25
N LYS A 596 60.72 -3.85 -21.11
CA LYS A 596 61.50 -3.96 -19.88
C LYS A 596 62.98 -4.11 -20.16
N ILE A 597 63.84 -3.48 -19.37
CA ILE A 597 65.29 -3.69 -19.39
C ILE A 597 65.70 -4.08 -17.97
N ILE A 598 66.31 -5.26 -17.82
CA ILE A 598 66.79 -5.78 -16.55
C ILE A 598 68.32 -5.82 -16.60
N LYS A 599 68.97 -5.29 -15.57
CA LYS A 599 70.40 -5.50 -15.33
C LYS A 599 70.56 -6.44 -14.16
N GLU A 600 71.27 -7.54 -14.37
CA GLU A 600 71.58 -8.51 -13.33
C GLU A 600 73.08 -8.51 -13.01
N ASP A 601 73.41 -8.74 -11.75
CA ASP A 601 74.79 -8.90 -11.27
C ASP A 601 75.29 -10.33 -11.48
N ARG A 602 76.59 -10.56 -11.26
CA ARG A 602 77.26 -11.88 -11.40
C ARG A 602 76.59 -13.05 -10.66
N ASN A 603 75.73 -12.76 -9.68
CA ASN A 603 74.98 -13.72 -8.87
C ASN A 603 73.50 -13.86 -9.32
N ASN A 604 73.13 -13.37 -10.52
CA ASN A 604 71.77 -13.32 -11.07
C ASN A 604 70.76 -12.54 -10.21
N TYR A 605 71.22 -11.57 -9.41
CA TYR A 605 70.34 -10.63 -8.72
C TYR A 605 70.09 -9.41 -9.61
N CYS A 606 68.81 -9.06 -9.80
CA CYS A 606 68.41 -7.84 -10.50
C CYS A 606 68.90 -6.61 -9.73
N SER A 607 69.85 -5.87 -10.31
CA SER A 607 70.41 -4.64 -9.71
C SER A 607 69.64 -3.39 -10.13
N VAL A 608 69.18 -3.31 -11.39
CA VAL A 608 68.37 -2.19 -11.90
C VAL A 608 67.35 -2.68 -12.91
N GLN A 609 66.11 -2.22 -12.78
CA GLN A 609 65.03 -2.49 -13.72
C GLN A 609 64.49 -1.18 -14.31
N TYR A 610 64.43 -1.10 -15.64
CA TYR A 610 63.73 -0.04 -16.37
C TYR A 610 62.48 -0.60 -17.03
N ILE A 611 61.41 0.18 -17.04
CA ILE A 611 60.15 -0.14 -17.72
C ILE A 611 59.87 0.92 -18.76
N ARG A 612 59.38 0.48 -19.93
CA ARG A 612 58.87 1.35 -20.96
C ARG A 612 57.45 1.77 -20.63
N THR A 613 57.25 3.05 -20.35
CA THR A 613 55.93 3.60 -19.98
C THR A 613 55.69 4.95 -20.65
N THR A 614 54.55 5.58 -20.35
CA THR A 614 54.22 6.94 -20.77
C THR A 614 53.92 7.80 -19.55
N ALA A 615 54.09 9.12 -19.65
CA ALA A 615 53.78 10.03 -18.55
C ALA A 615 52.31 9.92 -18.10
N GLY A 616 51.38 9.69 -19.03
CA GLY A 616 49.96 9.47 -18.72
C GLY A 616 49.69 8.19 -17.90
N ARG A 617 50.37 7.08 -18.21
CA ARG A 617 50.27 5.83 -17.42
C ARG A 617 50.85 5.99 -16.01
N ILE A 618 51.96 6.73 -15.88
CA ILE A 618 52.56 7.05 -14.57
C ILE A 618 51.58 7.88 -13.73
N LEU A 619 50.95 8.89 -14.33
CA LEU A 619 49.96 9.73 -13.65
C LEU A 619 48.75 8.92 -13.18
N PHE A 620 48.22 8.05 -14.03
CA PHE A 620 47.12 7.15 -13.67
C PHE A 620 47.52 6.20 -12.53
N ASN A 621 48.69 5.56 -12.62
CA ASN A 621 49.18 4.65 -11.59
C ASN A 621 49.40 5.37 -10.25
N LYS A 622 49.93 6.59 -10.27
CA LYS A 622 50.09 7.40 -9.06
C LYS A 622 48.75 7.63 -8.36
N VAL A 623 47.71 8.01 -9.12
CA VAL A 623 46.36 8.21 -8.57
C VAL A 623 45.79 6.90 -7.99
N VAL A 624 46.02 5.77 -8.65
CA VAL A 624 45.58 4.46 -8.15
C VAL A 624 46.30 4.08 -6.87
N GLN A 625 47.62 4.30 -6.78
CA GLN A 625 48.40 4.01 -5.57
C GLN A 625 48.00 4.91 -4.41
N GLU A 626 47.82 6.21 -4.64
CA GLU A 626 47.32 7.15 -3.63
C GLU A 626 45.92 6.76 -3.12
N ALA A 627 45.09 6.15 -3.96
CA ALA A 627 43.76 5.66 -3.58
C ALA A 627 43.78 4.32 -2.82
N LEU A 628 44.83 3.51 -2.95
CA LEU A 628 44.99 2.22 -2.24
C LEU A 628 45.65 2.35 -0.86
N ILE A 629 46.40 3.43 -0.64
CA ILE A 629 47.18 3.68 0.59
C ILE A 629 46.36 4.44 1.66
N ASN A 630 45.23 5.03 1.26
CA ASN A 630 44.21 5.60 2.17
C ASN A 630 43.06 4.63 2.39
#